data_AF-A0A5R9L988-F1
#
_entry.id   AF-A0A5R9L988-F1
#
_cell.length_a   1.000
_cell.length_b   1.000
_cell.length_c   1.000
_cell.angle_alpha   90.00
_cell.angle_beta   90.00
_cell.angle_gamma   90.00
#
_symmetry.space_group_name_H-M   'P 1'
#
loop_
_entity.id
_entity.type
_entity.pdbx_description
1 polymer ?
#
loop_
_entity_poly.entity_id
_entity_poly.type
_entity_poly.pdbx_seq_one_letter_code
_entity_poly.pdbx_strand_id
1 'polypeptide(L)'
;MAIKKSTSVSRQERDEQALFWVVRLTSGDASDADLAHFARWRHEPDNEIALSEARRLWISLGNSLEQWHDLPVDTQAAANTEELSVPQRKKFLRWAGGVLVLVLVILAVSYVWQTLRY
;
A
#
# COMPACT_ATOMS: atom_id res chain seq x y z
N MET A 1 20.83 -34.55 -5.00
CA MET A 1 21.73 -33.44 -5.38
C MET A 1 20.96 -32.15 -5.13
N ALA A 2 21.10 -31.57 -3.93
CA ALA A 2 20.34 -30.38 -3.53
C ALA A 2 21.09 -29.12 -3.97
N ILE A 3 20.46 -28.29 -4.79
CA ILE A 3 21.01 -27.01 -5.22
C ILE A 3 20.99 -26.10 -3.99
N LYS A 4 22.15 -25.84 -3.39
CA LYS A 4 22.35 -24.71 -2.48
C LYS A 4 22.00 -23.45 -3.27
N LYS A 5 20.84 -22.84 -3.01
CA LYS A 5 20.61 -21.44 -3.39
C LYS A 5 21.66 -20.61 -2.65
N SER A 6 22.65 -20.12 -3.39
CA SER A 6 23.68 -19.23 -2.88
C SER A 6 23.03 -18.07 -2.14
N THR A 7 23.54 -17.78 -0.96
CA THR A 7 23.08 -16.81 0.03
C THR A 7 23.32 -15.36 -0.43
N SER A 8 22.90 -15.01 -1.64
CA SER A 8 22.92 -13.64 -2.17
C SER A 8 21.49 -13.13 -2.23
N VAL A 9 21.23 -11.97 -1.60
CA VAL A 9 19.93 -11.29 -1.70
C VAL A 9 19.61 -11.11 -3.18
N SER A 10 18.50 -11.70 -3.60
CA SER A 10 18.04 -11.63 -4.99
C SER A 10 17.56 -10.22 -5.32
N ARG A 11 17.57 -9.86 -6.61
CA ARG A 11 17.02 -8.56 -7.05
C ARG A 11 15.56 -8.38 -6.61
N GLN A 12 14.75 -9.43 -6.75
CA GLN A 12 13.35 -9.40 -6.34
C GLN A 12 13.19 -9.08 -4.84
N GLU A 13 14.00 -9.69 -3.97
CA GLU A 13 13.95 -9.40 -2.53
C GLU A 13 14.34 -7.94 -2.23
N ARG A 14 15.24 -7.33 -3.02
CA ARG A 14 15.58 -5.91 -2.86
C ARG A 14 14.45 -4.99 -3.31
N ASP A 15 13.81 -5.32 -4.42
CA ASP A 15 12.66 -4.57 -4.93
C ASP A 15 11.50 -4.62 -3.92
N GLU A 16 11.25 -5.78 -3.31
CA GLU A 16 10.26 -5.95 -2.24
C GLU A 16 10.61 -5.13 -1.00
N GLN A 17 11.87 -5.14 -0.57
CA GLN A 17 12.35 -4.31 0.55
C GLN A 17 12.25 -2.81 0.25
N ALA A 18 12.53 -2.40 -0.99
CA ALA A 18 12.41 -1.02 -1.43
C ALA A 18 10.96 -0.53 -1.35
N LEU A 19 10.00 -1.34 -1.82
CA LEU A 19 8.57 -1.04 -1.71
C LEU A 19 8.12 -0.98 -0.25
N PHE A 20 8.57 -1.91 0.59
CA PHE A 20 8.31 -1.90 2.03
C PHE A 20 8.75 -0.57 2.65
N TRP A 21 9.97 -0.12 2.35
CA TRP A 21 10.49 1.14 2.91
C TRP A 21 9.76 2.37 2.39
N VAL A 22 9.40 2.42 1.10
CA VAL A 22 8.58 3.50 0.55
C VAL A 22 7.27 3.60 1.33
N VAL A 23 6.54 2.50 1.47
CA VAL A 23 5.25 2.48 2.19
C VAL A 23 5.42 2.83 3.67
N ARG A 24 6.42 2.26 4.36
CA ARG A 24 6.65 2.49 5.79
C ARG A 24 7.01 3.94 6.09
N LEU A 25 7.80 4.59 5.22
CA LEU A 25 8.21 5.99 5.42
C LEU A 25 7.13 6.99 5.03
N THR A 26 6.27 6.66 4.07
CA THR A 26 5.18 7.56 3.63
C THR A 26 3.88 7.36 4.41
N SER A 27 3.78 6.37 5.30
CA SER A 27 2.58 6.12 6.10
C SER A 27 2.38 7.13 7.24
N GLY A 28 3.42 7.87 7.62
CA GLY A 28 3.40 8.80 8.75
C GLY A 28 3.60 8.16 10.13
N ASP A 29 3.86 6.85 10.19
CA ASP A 29 4.03 6.07 11.44
C ASP A 29 5.42 5.43 11.55
N ALA A 30 6.42 5.99 10.86
CA ALA A 30 7.80 5.53 10.96
C ALA A 30 8.43 6.00 12.28
N SER A 31 8.97 5.06 13.06
CA SER A 31 9.71 5.36 14.29
C SER A 31 11.17 5.73 14.02
N ASP A 32 11.86 6.31 15.01
CA ASP A 32 13.30 6.58 14.91
C ASP A 32 14.12 5.31 14.66
N ALA A 33 13.67 4.17 15.20
CA ALA A 33 14.29 2.88 14.97
C ALA A 33 14.14 2.42 13.50
N ASP A 34 12.98 2.69 12.90
CA ASP A 34 12.74 2.43 11.47
C ASP A 34 13.63 3.30 10.60
N LEU A 35 13.78 4.59 10.92
CA LEU A 35 14.66 5.50 10.21
C LEU A 35 16.12 5.06 10.27
N ALA A 36 16.59 4.63 11.45
CA ALA A 36 17.95 4.12 11.61
C ALA A 36 18.16 2.80 10.85
N HIS A 37 17.16 1.93 10.81
CA HIS A 37 17.22 0.69 10.05
C HIS A 37 17.23 0.94 8.54
N PHE A 38 16.35 1.82 8.08
CA PHE A 38 16.31 2.28 6.70
C PHE A 38 17.65 2.90 6.26
N ALA A 39 18.25 3.76 7.08
CA ALA A 39 19.53 4.38 6.77
C ALA A 39 20.66 3.34 6.55
N ARG A 40 20.68 2.28 7.36
CA ARG A 40 21.64 1.17 7.19
C ARG A 40 21.35 0.38 5.92
N TRP A 41 20.10 0.02 5.69
CA TRP A 41 19.69 -0.75 4.51
C TRP A 41 20.02 -0.02 3.19
N ARG A 42 19.77 1.30 3.15
CA ARG A 42 20.02 2.18 2.01
C ARG A 42 21.51 2.31 1.65
N HIS A 43 22.41 2.04 2.59
CA HIS A 43 23.85 2.26 2.40
C HIS A 43 24.46 1.32 1.34
N GLU A 44 23.79 0.20 1.02
CA GLU A 44 24.21 -0.68 -0.06
C GLU A 44 23.77 -0.12 -1.44
N PRO A 45 24.67 -0.02 -2.44
CA PRO A 45 24.36 0.57 -3.74
C PRO A 45 23.17 -0.09 -4.46
N ASP A 46 23.07 -1.42 -4.42
CA ASP A 46 21.97 -2.15 -5.05
C ASP A 46 20.61 -1.82 -4.42
N ASN A 47 20.58 -1.59 -3.10
CA ASN A 47 19.35 -1.23 -2.38
C ASN A 47 18.94 0.21 -2.69
N GLU A 48 19.91 1.13 -2.83
CA GLU A 48 19.63 2.50 -3.26
C GLU A 48 19.04 2.57 -4.67
N ILE A 49 19.56 1.74 -5.60
CA ILE A 49 19.01 1.62 -6.95
C ILE A 49 17.56 1.14 -6.88
N ALA A 50 17.29 0.04 -6.18
CA ALA A 50 15.93 -0.50 -6.01
C ALA A 50 14.98 0.54 -5.36
N LEU A 51 15.46 1.28 -4.36
CA LEU A 51 14.71 2.36 -3.71
C LEU A 51 14.37 3.50 -4.69
N SER A 52 15.31 3.87 -5.55
CA SER A 52 15.08 4.92 -6.56
C SER A 52 14.01 4.52 -7.57
N GLU A 53 14.00 3.25 -8.00
CA GLU A 53 12.99 2.69 -8.90
C GLU A 53 11.62 2.65 -8.21
N ALA A 54 11.56 2.15 -6.97
CA ALA A 54 10.33 2.11 -6.17
C ALA A 54 9.74 3.52 -5.94
N ARG A 55 10.57 4.50 -5.62
CA ARG A 55 10.13 5.90 -5.44
C ARG A 55 9.58 6.50 -6.73
N ARG A 56 10.22 6.22 -7.88
CA ARG A 56 9.74 6.69 -9.18
C ARG A 56 8.35 6.13 -9.49
N LEU A 57 8.13 4.84 -9.23
CA LEU A 57 6.82 4.20 -9.40
C LEU A 57 5.76 4.82 -8.48
N TRP A 58 6.11 5.04 -7.21
CA TRP A 58 5.22 5.66 -6.23
C TRP A 58 4.75 7.05 -6.66
N ILE A 59 5.67 7.91 -7.10
CA ILE A 59 5.35 9.27 -7.59
C ILE A 59 4.46 9.19 -8.84
N SER A 60 4.79 8.30 -9.78
CA SER A 60 3.98 8.12 -11.00
C SER A 60 2.54 7.70 -10.70
N LEU A 61 2.34 6.88 -9.67
CA LEU A 61 1.02 6.45 -9.24
C LEU A 61 0.24 7.62 -8.61
N GLY A 62 0.88 8.42 -7.76
CA GLY A 62 0.29 9.62 -7.16
C GLY A 62 -0.20 10.61 -8.22
N ASN A 63 0.66 10.97 -9.17
CA ASN A 63 0.32 11.90 -10.25
C ASN A 63 -0.83 11.39 -11.12
N SER A 64 -0.87 10.08 -11.36
CA SER A 64 -1.95 9.46 -12.13
C SER A 64 -3.28 9.60 -11.37
N LEU A 65 -3.29 9.29 -10.07
CA LEU A 65 -4.48 9.39 -9.23
C LEU A 65 -5.00 10.84 -9.10
N GLU A 66 -4.12 11.83 -8.99
CA GLU A 66 -4.51 13.24 -9.02
C GLU A 66 -5.19 13.62 -10.34
N GLN A 67 -4.63 13.17 -11.47
CA GLN A 67 -5.25 13.40 -12.78
C GLN A 67 -6.65 12.79 -12.90
N TRP A 68 -6.88 11.62 -12.30
CA TRP A 68 -8.22 11.01 -12.26
C TRP A 68 -9.20 11.79 -11.38
N HIS A 69 -8.72 12.39 -10.28
CA HIS A 69 -9.53 13.19 -9.38
C HIS A 69 -9.94 14.54 -9.99
N ASP A 70 -9.08 15.13 -10.82
CA ASP A 70 -9.32 16.40 -11.52
C ASP A 70 -10.18 16.27 -12.78
N LEU A 71 -10.61 15.06 -13.15
CA LEU A 71 -11.65 14.92 -14.16
C LEU A 71 -12.92 15.60 -13.64
N PRO A 72 -13.51 16.56 -14.39
CA PRO A 72 -14.78 17.12 -14.03
C PRO A 72 -15.78 15.96 -13.97
N VAL A 73 -16.18 15.58 -12.76
CA VAL A 73 -17.35 14.73 -12.54
C VAL A 73 -18.47 15.50 -13.20
N ASP A 74 -18.90 15.04 -14.39
CA ASP A 74 -19.88 15.71 -15.23
C ASP A 74 -21.14 16.01 -14.42
N THR A 75 -21.14 17.18 -13.79
CA THR A 75 -22.28 17.77 -13.09
C THR A 75 -23.28 18.31 -14.12
N GLN A 76 -23.08 18.01 -15.41
CA GLN A 76 -23.97 18.37 -16.51
C GLN A 76 -25.17 17.43 -16.65
N ALA A 77 -25.23 16.30 -15.93
CA ALA A 77 -26.46 15.50 -15.86
C ALA A 77 -27.62 16.23 -15.13
N ALA A 78 -27.32 17.25 -14.30
CA ALA A 78 -28.33 18.00 -13.57
C ALA A 78 -29.02 19.11 -14.38
N ALA A 79 -28.50 19.46 -15.57
CA ALA A 79 -29.15 20.45 -16.45
C ALA A 79 -30.17 19.82 -17.41
N ASN A 80 -30.19 18.48 -17.54
CA ASN A 80 -31.08 17.75 -18.45
C ASN A 80 -32.05 16.84 -17.69
N THR A 81 -32.50 17.26 -16.50
CA THR A 81 -33.55 16.56 -15.76
C THR A 81 -34.87 17.32 -15.86
N GLU A 82 -35.62 17.07 -16.93
CA GLU A 82 -37.09 17.17 -16.86
C GLU A 82 -37.82 15.92 -17.32
N GLU A 83 -37.18 14.90 -17.89
CA GLU A 83 -37.91 13.69 -18.27
C GLU A 83 -37.27 12.40 -17.80
N LEU A 84 -38.13 11.57 -17.22
CA LEU A 84 -37.99 10.13 -16.92
C LEU A 84 -37.42 9.77 -15.54
N SER A 85 -38.21 10.11 -14.51
CA SER A 85 -38.18 9.43 -13.20
C SER A 85 -38.92 8.09 -13.24
N VAL A 86 -38.22 6.96 -13.11
CA VAL A 86 -38.69 5.70 -12.48
C VAL A 86 -37.48 4.79 -12.12
N PRO A 87 -37.56 3.85 -11.17
CA PRO A 87 -37.71 3.95 -9.72
C PRO A 87 -36.45 3.51 -8.94
N GLN A 88 -36.41 3.90 -7.67
CA GLN A 88 -35.51 3.35 -6.64
C GLN A 88 -35.57 1.81 -6.55
N ARG A 89 -34.42 1.13 -6.35
CA ARG A 89 -34.30 0.07 -5.32
C ARG A 89 -32.85 -0.34 -5.00
N LYS A 90 -32.59 -0.30 -3.69
CA LYS A 90 -31.42 -0.65 -2.86
C LYS A 90 -30.57 -1.83 -3.34
N LYS A 91 -29.25 -1.71 -3.13
CA LYS A 91 -28.42 -2.67 -2.36
C LYS A 91 -27.21 -1.95 -1.75
N PHE A 92 -27.49 -1.26 -0.64
CA PHE A 92 -26.57 -1.22 0.50
C PHE A 92 -26.11 -2.66 0.80
N LEU A 93 -24.93 -2.79 1.42
CA LEU A 93 -24.36 -4.03 1.96
C LEU A 93 -23.48 -4.87 1.00
N ARG A 94 -22.34 -4.30 0.57
CA ARG A 94 -21.15 -5.09 0.19
C ARG A 94 -19.83 -4.60 0.80
N TRP A 95 -19.87 -3.65 1.73
CA TRP A 95 -18.68 -3.10 2.40
C TRP A 95 -18.42 -3.66 3.81
N ALA A 96 -19.10 -4.75 4.20
CA ALA A 96 -18.89 -5.39 5.51
C ALA A 96 -17.74 -6.42 5.54
N GLY A 97 -17.15 -6.77 4.38
CA GLY A 97 -16.08 -7.79 4.31
C GLY A 97 -14.70 -7.29 4.75
N GLY A 98 -14.36 -6.03 4.45
CA GLY A 98 -13.02 -5.50 4.69
C GLY A 98 -12.69 -5.27 6.16
N VAL A 99 -13.67 -4.82 6.95
CA VAL A 99 -13.45 -4.48 8.36
C VAL A 99 -13.26 -5.74 9.22
N LEU A 100 -13.96 -6.83 8.92
CA LEU A 100 -13.81 -8.08 9.69
C LEU A 100 -12.44 -8.72 9.47
N VAL A 101 -11.92 -8.69 8.24
CA VAL A 101 -10.57 -9.21 7.93
C VAL A 101 -9.50 -8.38 8.64
N LEU A 102 -9.65 -7.05 8.66
CA LEU A 102 -8.70 -6.17 9.34
C LEU A 102 -8.66 -6.43 10.85
N VAL A 103 -9.83 -6.58 11.48
CA VAL A 103 -9.94 -6.88 12.92
C VAL A 103 -9.34 -8.24 13.27
N LEU A 104 -9.54 -9.27 12.43
CA LEU A 104 -8.94 -10.60 12.64
C LEU A 104 -7.41 -10.57 12.51
N VAL A 105 -6.87 -9.81 11.55
CA VAL A 105 -5.42 -9.64 11.39
C VAL A 105 -4.81 -8.93 12.60
N ILE A 106 -5.44 -7.86 13.08
CA ILE A 106 -4.97 -7.11 14.26
C ILE A 106 -4.99 -8.01 15.51
N LEU A 107 -6.05 -8.80 15.71
CA LEU A 107 -6.14 -9.72 16.84
C LEU A 107 -5.08 -10.84 16.76
N ALA A 108 -4.80 -11.40 15.58
CA ALA A 108 -3.78 -12.42 15.41
C ALA A 108 -2.37 -11.90 15.71
N VAL A 109 -2.05 -10.69 15.23
CA VAL A 109 -0.75 -10.03 15.51
C VAL A 109 -0.59 -9.74 17.00
N SER A 110 -1.65 -9.23 17.64
CA SER A 110 -1.64 -8.98 19.09
C SER A 110 -1.44 -10.27 19.89
N TYR A 111 -2.07 -11.37 19.46
CA TYR A 111 -1.98 -12.65 20.16
C TYR A 111 -0.57 -13.24 20.11
N VAL A 112 0.10 -13.16 18.96
CA VAL A 112 1.49 -13.60 18.77
C VAL A 112 2.46 -12.77 19.61
N TRP A 113 2.23 -11.46 19.74
CA TRP A 113 3.03 -10.59 20.59
C TRP A 113 2.88 -10.92 22.08
N GLN A 114 1.68 -11.34 22.51
CA GLN A 114 1.40 -11.64 23.90
C GLN A 114 1.97 -12.99 24.34
N THR A 115 2.01 -13.98 23.44
CA THR A 115 2.62 -15.30 23.73
C THR A 115 4.15 -15.29 23.73
N LEU A 116 4.79 -14.34 23.05
CA LEU A 116 6.25 -14.16 23.11
C LEU A 116 6.73 -13.42 24.36
N ARG A 117 5.81 -12.85 25.15
CA ARG A 117 6.12 -12.03 26.33
C ARG A 117 5.83 -12.72 27.67
N TYR A 118 5.36 -13.97 27.63
CA TYR A 118 5.21 -14.88 28.77
C TYR A 118 6.18 -16.06 28.61
#